data_AF-A0AA47MAS3-F1
#
_entry.id   AF-A0AA47MAS3-F1
#
_cell.length_a   1.000
_cell.length_b   1.000
_cell.length_c   1.000
_cell.angle_alpha   90.00
_cell.angle_beta   90.00
_cell.angle_gamma   90.00
#
_symmetry.space_group_name_H-M   'P 1'
#
loop_
_entity.id
_entity.type
_entity.pdbx_description
1 polymer ?
#
loop_
_entity_poly.entity_id
_entity_poly.type
_entity_poly.pdbx_seq_one_letter_code
_entity_poly.pdbx_strand_id
1 'polypeptide(L)'
;MSNFYQYVSCPTRLNKTIDLCYGSVKGAYKSVALPPLGSSDHNTILLTPTYKPLLKRGKIVTREVEMWTDNAVEELKGALESTDWNVFNNSTTLDERVDVISSYILYLKDLIIPTKCVKVFPNNKPRLNKAVKDALHRKQHAFLCGDVRDKAEAKKEARYEIKRAKLQYKNRIEGKFHSNDLKAEEVDHGPVVEDCVEWCDNHFLKLNGNKTKDMVIDFRKTSHSIIPTTVKGSLVELVESHKYLGTVIDNKLNHDLNTSAVCKKGLQRLYFLRRLNIFNVDKTLMALFYKSFIESILTFSLISWYGNLTVQNKNSLSNIVKLASKIIGTQQLSLTNIYERQL
;
A
#
# COMPACT_ATOMS: atom_id res chain seq x y z
N MET A 1 24.98 8.37 -33.90
CA MET A 1 24.19 8.36 -32.65
C MET A 1 22.78 8.92 -32.93
N SER A 2 21.95 8.25 -33.75
CA SER A 2 20.73 8.86 -34.33
C SER A 2 19.42 8.65 -33.56
N ASN A 3 19.41 7.95 -32.41
CA ASN A 3 18.16 7.58 -31.73
C ASN A 3 18.04 8.06 -30.27
N PHE A 4 18.79 9.10 -29.87
CA PHE A 4 18.68 9.69 -28.53
C PHE A 4 18.14 11.12 -28.59
N TYR A 5 17.17 11.41 -27.72
CA TYR A 5 16.52 12.71 -27.60
C TYR A 5 16.88 13.34 -26.25
N GLN A 6 17.29 14.60 -26.26
CA GLN A 6 17.55 15.35 -25.05
C GLN A 6 16.23 15.75 -24.36
N TYR A 7 16.11 15.45 -23.07
CA TYR A 7 14.93 15.75 -22.26
C TYR A 7 15.04 17.03 -21.44
N VAL A 8 16.26 17.49 -21.13
CA VAL A 8 16.47 18.77 -20.44
C VAL A 8 16.42 19.90 -21.46
N SER A 9 15.40 20.74 -21.37
CA SER A 9 15.15 21.87 -22.27
C SER A 9 15.04 23.22 -21.55
N CYS A 10 15.24 23.25 -20.22
CA CYS A 10 15.20 24.47 -19.40
C CYS A 10 16.59 24.82 -18.84
N PRO A 11 16.81 26.07 -18.39
CA PRO A 11 18.08 26.49 -17.80
C PRO A 11 18.40 25.73 -16.52
N THR A 12 19.62 25.19 -16.44
CA THR A 12 20.09 24.44 -15.27
C THR A 12 21.09 25.25 -14.43
N ARG A 13 21.69 26.30 -14.99
CA ARG A 13 22.52 27.27 -14.25
C ARG A 13 22.34 28.66 -14.85
N LEU A 14 21.85 29.61 -14.06
CA LEU A 14 21.46 30.95 -14.54
C LEU A 14 20.57 30.83 -15.79
N ASN A 15 21.00 31.38 -16.93
CA ASN A 15 20.30 31.32 -18.21
C ASN A 15 20.86 30.25 -19.17
N LYS A 16 21.69 29.32 -18.68
CA LYS A 16 22.33 28.28 -19.51
C LYS A 16 21.79 26.88 -19.17
N THR A 17 21.61 26.06 -20.19
CA THR A 17 21.30 24.63 -20.06
C THR A 17 22.61 23.85 -20.19
N ILE A 18 23.17 23.44 -19.05
CA ILE A 18 24.46 22.74 -18.98
C ILE A 18 24.24 21.24 -18.81
N ASP A 19 23.21 20.86 -18.05
CA ASP A 19 22.94 19.46 -17.75
C ASP A 19 22.16 18.80 -18.88
N LEU A 20 22.65 17.65 -19.33
CA LEU A 20 22.08 16.88 -20.43
C LEU A 20 21.49 15.58 -19.90
N CYS A 21 20.28 15.25 -20.34
CA CYS A 21 19.66 13.95 -20.10
C CYS A 21 19.10 13.46 -21.42
N TYR A 22 19.49 12.27 -21.84
CA TYR A 22 19.09 11.69 -23.12
C TYR A 22 18.28 10.41 -22.91
N GLY A 23 17.36 10.12 -23.83
CA GLY A 23 16.72 8.82 -23.89
C GLY A 23 16.16 8.49 -25.28
N SER A 24 15.72 7.25 -25.46
CA SER A 24 15.33 6.70 -26.77
C SER A 24 13.92 7.08 -27.24
N VAL A 25 13.11 7.70 -26.38
CA VAL A 25 11.70 7.98 -26.66
C VAL A 25 11.47 9.47 -26.80
N LYS A 26 11.22 9.93 -28.03
CA LYS A 26 10.98 11.34 -28.33
C LYS A 26 9.82 11.88 -27.50
N GLY A 27 10.07 12.96 -26.76
CA GLY A 27 9.03 13.64 -25.98
C GLY A 27 8.52 12.86 -24.76
N ALA A 28 9.24 11.84 -24.28
CA ALA A 28 8.83 11.06 -23.12
C ALA A 28 8.68 11.89 -21.84
N TYR A 29 9.45 12.98 -21.71
CA TYR A 29 9.46 13.82 -20.51
C TYR A 29 9.40 15.32 -20.87
N LYS A 30 8.80 16.09 -19.97
CA LYS A 30 8.89 17.56 -19.91
C LYS A 30 9.80 17.94 -18.76
N SER A 31 10.79 18.80 -19.01
CA SER A 31 11.69 19.33 -18.00
C SER A 31 11.15 20.60 -17.36
N VAL A 32 11.17 20.66 -16.02
CA VAL A 32 10.87 21.86 -15.23
C VAL A 32 12.06 22.14 -14.32
N ALA A 33 12.56 23.38 -14.34
CA ALA A 33 13.59 23.81 -13.40
C ALA A 33 12.97 24.07 -12.02
N LEU A 34 13.59 23.51 -10.98
CA LEU A 34 13.27 23.68 -9.57
C LEU A 34 14.47 24.31 -8.85
N PRO A 35 14.26 24.88 -7.65
CA PRO A 35 15.35 25.49 -6.89
C PRO A 35 16.55 24.55 -6.68
N PRO A 36 17.77 25.10 -6.54
CA PRO A 36 18.96 24.32 -6.20
C PRO A 36 18.80 23.52 -4.91
N LEU A 37 19.43 22.34 -4.88
CA LEU A 37 19.51 21.52 -3.68
C LEU A 37 20.69 21.99 -2.82
N GLY A 38 20.39 22.51 -1.62
CA GLY A 38 21.42 22.97 -0.69
C GLY A 38 22.20 24.17 -1.23
N SER A 39 23.52 24.07 -1.25
CA SER A 39 24.44 25.10 -1.75
C SER A 39 24.86 24.89 -3.21
N SER A 40 24.14 24.07 -3.96
CA SER A 40 24.43 23.87 -5.39
C SER A 40 24.20 25.17 -6.16
N ASP A 41 25.07 25.44 -7.14
CA ASP A 41 24.91 26.52 -8.10
C ASP A 41 24.11 26.09 -9.35
N HIS A 42 23.61 24.85 -9.37
CA HIS A 42 22.71 24.31 -10.38
C HIS A 42 21.28 24.16 -9.86
N ASN A 43 20.30 24.45 -10.71
CA ASN A 43 18.89 24.17 -10.48
C ASN A 43 18.63 22.66 -10.54
N THR A 44 17.71 22.18 -9.69
CA THR A 44 17.24 20.80 -9.76
C THR A 44 16.30 20.65 -10.95
N ILE A 45 16.47 19.64 -11.80
CA ILE A 45 15.56 19.40 -12.93
C ILE A 45 14.56 18.30 -12.60
N LEU A 46 13.26 18.63 -12.67
CA LEU A 46 12.19 17.65 -12.58
C LEU A 46 11.73 17.23 -13.97
N LEU A 47 12.05 15.99 -14.36
CA LEU A 47 11.53 15.37 -15.58
C LEU A 47 10.19 14.71 -15.29
N THR A 48 9.10 15.30 -15.80
CA THR A 48 7.75 14.75 -15.66
C THR A 48 7.39 13.97 -16.92
N PRO A 49 6.95 12.70 -16.82
CA PRO A 49 6.51 11.96 -18.00
C PRO A 49 5.40 12.70 -18.74
N THR A 50 5.51 12.84 -20.05
CA THR A 50 4.44 13.37 -20.90
C THR A 50 3.24 12.42 -20.94
N TYR A 51 3.51 11.12 -20.76
CA TYR A 51 2.49 10.11 -20.54
C TYR A 51 1.77 10.31 -19.19
N LYS A 52 0.46 10.55 -19.22
CA LYS A 52 -0.40 10.52 -18.02
C LYS A 52 -0.86 9.07 -17.77
N PRO A 53 -0.50 8.43 -16.64
CA PRO A 53 -0.96 7.08 -16.31
C PRO A 53 -2.50 6.96 -16.34
N LEU A 54 -3.02 5.80 -16.75
CA LEU A 54 -4.47 5.50 -16.82
C LEU A 54 -5.21 5.75 -15.49
N LEU A 55 -4.52 5.59 -14.35
CA LEU A 55 -5.04 5.92 -13.01
C LEU A 55 -5.43 7.41 -12.85
N LYS A 56 -4.90 8.30 -13.71
CA LYS A 56 -5.26 9.73 -13.79
C LYS A 56 -6.34 10.03 -14.84
N ARG A 57 -6.87 9.02 -15.55
CA ARG A 57 -7.94 9.15 -16.57
C ARG A 57 -9.34 8.84 -16.06
N GLY A 58 -9.49 8.37 -14.81
CA GLY A 58 -10.83 8.15 -14.26
C GLY A 58 -11.67 9.42 -14.39
N LYS A 59 -12.89 9.29 -14.92
CA LYS A 59 -13.79 10.44 -15.06
C LYS A 59 -14.02 11.05 -13.68
N ILE A 60 -14.04 12.38 -13.63
CA ILE A 60 -14.38 13.11 -12.40
C ILE A 60 -15.81 12.71 -12.05
N VAL A 61 -15.99 12.11 -10.89
CA VAL A 61 -17.33 11.76 -10.40
C VAL A 61 -17.82 12.91 -9.56
N THR A 62 -18.99 13.44 -9.90
CA THR A 62 -19.70 14.36 -9.00
C THR A 62 -20.45 13.51 -7.98
N ARG A 63 -20.19 13.73 -6.70
CA ARG A 63 -20.91 13.08 -5.61
C ARG A 63 -21.62 14.14 -4.79
N GLU A 64 -22.89 13.91 -4.48
CA GLU A 64 -23.60 14.68 -3.48
C GLU A 64 -23.11 14.25 -2.09
N VAL A 65 -22.67 15.22 -1.31
CA VAL A 65 -22.17 15.00 0.04
C VAL A 65 -23.00 15.84 1.00
N GLU A 66 -23.50 15.19 2.03
CA GLU A 66 -24.21 15.83 3.15
C GLU A 66 -23.26 16.72 3.95
N MET A 67 -23.68 17.96 4.20
CA MET A 67 -22.88 18.96 4.89
C MET A 67 -23.32 19.06 6.35
N TRP A 68 -22.72 18.21 7.19
CA TRP A 68 -22.88 18.22 8.65
C TRP A 68 -22.12 19.39 9.28
N THR A 69 -22.62 20.60 9.11
CA THR A 69 -22.10 21.81 9.77
C THR A 69 -22.65 21.93 11.19
N ASP A 70 -21.93 22.59 12.10
CA ASP A 70 -22.37 22.78 13.49
C ASP A 70 -23.77 23.42 13.55
N ASN A 71 -24.06 24.39 12.68
CA ASN A 71 -25.39 25.00 12.58
C ASN A 71 -26.48 24.01 12.15
N ALA A 72 -26.22 23.19 11.13
CA ALA A 72 -27.18 22.18 10.65
C ALA A 72 -27.40 21.06 11.69
N VAL A 73 -26.37 20.72 12.46
CA VAL A 73 -26.47 19.75 13.56
C VAL A 73 -27.33 20.31 14.70
N GLU A 74 -27.12 21.56 15.10
CA GLU A 74 -27.93 22.21 16.15
C GLU A 74 -29.39 22.39 15.70
N GLU A 75 -29.63 22.73 14.44
CA GLU A 75 -30.99 22.85 13.89
C GLU A 75 -31.71 21.49 13.85
N LEU A 76 -31.01 20.42 13.45
CA LEU A 76 -31.56 19.06 13.48
C LEU A 76 -31.85 18.61 14.91
N LYS A 77 -30.96 18.94 15.85
CA LYS A 77 -31.15 18.65 17.27
C LYS A 77 -32.38 19.38 17.82
N GLY A 78 -32.52 20.67 17.53
CA GLY A 78 -33.69 21.45 17.92
C GLY A 78 -34.99 20.88 17.33
N ALA A 79 -34.98 20.46 16.06
CA ALA A 79 -36.13 19.84 15.42
C ALA A 79 -36.54 18.51 16.10
N LEU A 80 -35.57 17.66 16.46
CA LEU A 80 -35.81 16.40 17.17
C LEU A 80 -36.31 16.63 18.61
N GLU A 81 -35.78 17.64 19.31
CA GLU A 81 -36.22 18.01 20.66
C GLU A 81 -37.63 18.62 20.67
N SER A 82 -38.01 19.32 19.60
CA SER A 82 -39.35 19.91 19.45
C SER A 82 -40.41 18.95 18.91
N THR A 83 -40.02 17.75 18.49
CA THR A 83 -40.96 16.75 17.95
C THR A 83 -41.72 16.08 19.10
N ASP A 84 -43.06 16.05 19.01
CA ASP A 84 -43.88 15.24 19.91
C ASP A 84 -43.82 13.75 19.50
N TRP A 85 -42.95 13.00 20.17
CA TRP A 85 -42.74 11.58 19.91
C TRP A 85 -43.95 10.72 20.27
N ASN A 86 -44.91 11.22 21.06
CA ASN A 86 -46.10 10.46 21.44
C ASN A 86 -47.04 10.22 20.26
N VAL A 87 -46.94 11.03 19.20
CA VAL A 87 -47.70 10.87 17.95
C VAL A 87 -47.43 9.50 17.29
N PHE A 88 -46.27 8.90 17.56
CA PHE A 88 -45.88 7.60 16.99
C PHE A 88 -46.33 6.38 17.83
N ASN A 89 -47.05 6.58 18.94
CA ASN A 89 -47.51 5.48 19.80
C ASN A 89 -48.72 4.72 19.24
N ASN A 90 -49.33 5.19 18.15
CA ASN A 90 -50.55 4.62 17.58
C ASN A 90 -50.32 3.36 16.72
N SER A 91 -49.07 2.92 16.51
CA SER A 91 -48.77 1.73 15.71
C SER A 91 -49.03 0.44 16.49
N THR A 92 -49.64 -0.53 15.81
CA THR A 92 -50.03 -1.84 16.34
C THR A 92 -48.84 -2.78 16.57
N THR A 93 -47.75 -2.61 15.82
CA THR A 93 -46.54 -3.43 15.94
C THR A 93 -45.29 -2.59 16.21
N LEU A 94 -44.28 -3.23 16.81
CA LEU A 94 -42.98 -2.62 17.08
C LEU A 94 -42.24 -2.28 15.77
N ASP A 95 -42.32 -3.16 14.77
CA ASP A 95 -41.64 -2.97 13.48
C ASP A 95 -42.21 -1.77 12.72
N GLU A 96 -43.54 -1.64 12.64
CA GLU A 96 -44.19 -0.45 12.06
C GLU A 96 -43.79 0.83 12.80
N ARG A 97 -43.63 0.77 14.13
CA ARG A 97 -43.20 1.93 14.92
C ARG A 97 -41.80 2.37 14.54
N VAL A 98 -40.88 1.41 14.45
CA VAL A 98 -39.48 1.67 14.11
C VAL A 98 -39.37 2.23 12.69
N ASP A 99 -40.17 1.71 11.76
CA ASP A 99 -40.15 2.15 10.36
C ASP A 99 -40.69 3.59 10.19
N VAL A 100 -41.79 3.92 10.88
CA VAL A 100 -42.37 5.28 10.88
C VAL A 100 -41.43 6.28 11.56
N ILE A 101 -40.85 5.94 12.71
CA ILE A 101 -39.88 6.80 13.41
C ILE A 101 -38.64 7.01 12.55
N SER A 102 -38.11 5.95 11.94
CA SER A 102 -36.93 6.03 11.06
C SER A 102 -37.20 6.91 9.84
N SER A 103 -38.38 6.75 9.23
CA SER A 103 -38.80 7.56 8.08
C SER A 103 -38.92 9.05 8.44
N TYR A 104 -39.48 9.36 9.61
CA TYR A 104 -39.58 10.75 10.07
C TYR A 104 -38.21 11.37 10.38
N ILE A 105 -37.30 10.62 11.02
CA ILE A 105 -35.93 11.07 11.27
C ILE A 105 -35.18 11.33 9.96
N LEU A 106 -35.33 10.43 8.97
CA LEU A 106 -34.76 10.62 7.64
C LEU A 106 -35.33 11.85 6.95
N TYR A 107 -36.65 12.09 7.06
CA TYR A 107 -37.27 13.30 6.55
C TYR A 107 -36.70 14.58 7.18
N LEU A 108 -36.58 14.64 8.52
CA LEU A 108 -35.99 15.79 9.20
C LEU A 108 -34.52 16.01 8.79
N LYS A 109 -33.76 14.93 8.68
CA LYS A 109 -32.38 14.97 8.21
C LYS A 109 -32.30 15.54 6.78
N ASP A 110 -33.13 15.05 5.86
CA ASP A 110 -33.09 15.48 4.46
C ASP A 110 -33.60 16.93 4.27
N LEU A 111 -34.48 17.40 5.16
CA LEU A 111 -34.96 18.78 5.19
C LEU A 111 -33.90 19.76 5.70
N ILE A 112 -33.15 19.38 6.74
CA ILE A 112 -32.26 20.28 7.49
C ILE A 112 -30.81 20.19 7.02
N ILE A 113 -30.32 19.00 6.67
CA ILE A 113 -28.92 18.81 6.30
C ILE A 113 -28.71 19.16 4.82
N PRO A 114 -28.03 20.26 4.49
CA PRO A 114 -27.86 20.65 3.09
C PRO A 114 -26.90 19.69 2.38
N THR A 115 -27.18 19.39 1.12
CA THR A 115 -26.30 18.61 0.24
C THR A 115 -25.46 19.53 -0.63
N LYS A 116 -24.19 19.15 -0.86
CA LYS A 116 -23.28 19.85 -1.76
C LYS A 116 -22.71 18.89 -2.79
N CYS A 117 -22.76 19.30 -4.06
CA CYS A 117 -22.07 18.61 -5.14
C CYS A 117 -20.55 18.81 -5.04
N VAL A 118 -19.82 17.73 -4.81
CA VAL A 118 -18.35 17.74 -4.75
C VAL A 118 -17.78 16.91 -5.89
N LYS A 119 -16.80 17.51 -6.61
CA LYS A 119 -16.01 16.80 -7.62
C LYS A 119 -14.99 15.89 -6.93
N VAL A 120 -15.17 14.58 -7.07
CA VAL A 120 -14.24 13.56 -6.58
C VAL A 120 -13.32 13.15 -7.72
N PHE A 121 -12.04 13.41 -7.54
CA PHE A 121 -11.00 13.02 -8.49
C PHE A 121 -10.49 11.61 -8.16
N PRO A 122 -10.18 10.76 -9.15
CA PRO A 122 -9.68 9.39 -8.92
C PRO A 122 -8.41 9.30 -8.06
N ASN A 123 -7.60 10.37 -8.05
CA ASN A 123 -6.35 10.45 -7.29
C ASN A 123 -6.50 11.17 -5.93
N ASN A 124 -7.74 11.40 -5.47
CA ASN A 124 -7.97 12.06 -4.18
C ASN A 124 -7.65 11.06 -3.06
N LYS A 125 -6.42 11.08 -2.57
CA LYS A 125 -5.98 10.19 -1.47
C LYS A 125 -6.86 10.47 -0.25
N PRO A 126 -7.48 9.46 0.38
CA PRO A 126 -8.38 9.66 1.53
C PRO A 126 -7.73 10.41 2.71
N ARG A 127 -6.41 10.26 2.85
CA ARG A 127 -5.57 10.96 3.84
C ARG A 127 -5.26 12.42 3.51
N LEU A 128 -5.68 12.95 2.35
CA LEU A 128 -5.50 14.33 1.91
C LEU A 128 -6.78 15.13 2.19
N ASN A 129 -7.09 15.31 3.47
CA ASN A 129 -8.26 16.04 3.95
C ASN A 129 -8.08 17.58 3.83
N LYS A 130 -9.12 18.34 4.17
CA LYS A 130 -9.13 19.81 4.12
C LYS A 130 -7.98 20.42 4.93
N ALA A 131 -7.77 19.96 6.16
CA ALA A 131 -6.68 20.43 7.03
C ALA A 131 -5.29 20.27 6.41
N VAL A 132 -5.01 19.12 5.78
CA VAL A 132 -3.74 18.90 5.07
C VAL A 132 -3.61 19.81 3.84
N LYS A 133 -4.70 20.02 3.08
CA LYS A 133 -4.70 20.93 1.93
C LYS A 133 -4.41 22.37 2.38
N ASP A 134 -5.09 22.84 3.41
CA ASP A 134 -4.93 24.19 3.95
C ASP A 134 -3.49 24.42 4.46
N ALA A 135 -2.92 23.45 5.19
CA ALA A 135 -1.54 23.52 5.67
C ALA A 135 -0.51 23.52 4.51
N LEU A 136 -0.77 22.77 3.44
CA LEU A 136 0.07 22.78 2.24
C LEU A 136 -0.04 24.12 1.48
N HIS A 137 -1.23 24.69 1.37
CA HIS A 137 -1.44 26.01 0.77
C HIS A 137 -0.75 27.12 1.56
N ARG A 138 -0.84 27.11 2.89
CA ARG A 138 -0.12 28.06 3.77
C ARG A 138 1.39 27.95 3.62
N LYS A 139 1.93 26.72 3.56
CA LYS A 139 3.36 26.50 3.29
C LYS A 139 3.78 27.05 1.93
N GLN A 140 2.95 26.90 0.90
CA GLN A 140 3.23 27.43 -0.43
C GLN A 140 3.18 28.96 -0.44
N HIS A 141 2.23 29.57 0.26
CA HIS A 141 2.13 31.02 0.42
C HIS A 141 3.35 31.60 1.17
N ALA A 142 3.74 31.01 2.31
CA ALA A 142 4.92 31.41 3.06
C ALA A 142 6.22 31.28 2.25
N PHE A 143 6.29 30.32 1.34
CA PHE A 143 7.41 30.21 0.40
C PHE A 143 7.45 31.37 -0.60
N LEU A 144 6.30 31.79 -1.13
CA LEU A 144 6.20 32.89 -2.10
C LEU A 144 6.45 34.26 -1.46
N CYS A 145 6.11 34.44 -0.18
CA CYS A 145 6.26 35.72 0.53
C CYS A 145 7.67 35.96 1.10
N GLY A 146 8.57 34.97 1.06
CA GLY A 146 9.98 35.14 1.43
C GLY A 146 10.29 35.22 2.94
N ASP A 147 9.29 35.16 3.82
CA ASP A 147 9.49 35.20 5.28
C ASP A 147 10.04 33.85 5.81
N VAL A 148 11.23 33.92 6.42
CA VAL A 148 11.97 32.74 6.91
C VAL A 148 11.29 32.11 8.14
N ARG A 149 10.66 32.90 9.02
CA ARG A 149 9.99 32.39 10.23
C ARG A 149 8.68 31.70 9.87
N ASP A 150 7.86 32.34 9.04
CA ASP A 150 6.58 31.79 8.57
C ASP A 150 6.78 30.50 7.77
N LYS A 151 7.86 30.41 7.00
CA LYS A 151 8.20 29.21 6.23
C LYS A 151 8.56 28.01 7.12
N ALA A 152 9.23 28.24 8.24
CA ALA A 152 9.59 27.17 9.18
C ALA A 152 8.35 26.64 9.91
N GLU A 153 7.47 27.53 10.35
CA GLU A 153 6.24 27.21 11.04
C GLU A 153 5.24 26.48 10.13
N ALA A 154 4.95 27.02 8.95
CA ALA A 154 4.06 26.38 7.98
C ALA A 154 4.58 25.00 7.52
N LYS A 155 5.91 24.81 7.49
CA LYS A 155 6.52 23.49 7.21
C LYS A 155 6.31 22.50 8.35
N LYS A 156 6.42 22.94 9.61
CA LYS A 156 6.17 22.10 10.79
C LYS A 156 4.71 21.68 10.85
N GLU A 157 3.81 22.63 10.63
CA GLU A 157 2.36 22.40 10.60
C GLU A 157 1.96 21.40 9.50
N ALA A 158 2.41 21.60 8.26
CA ALA A 158 2.11 20.67 7.17
C ALA A 158 2.61 19.24 7.45
N ARG A 159 3.79 19.09 8.09
CA ARG A 159 4.30 17.77 8.49
C ARG A 159 3.42 17.12 9.55
N TYR A 160 3.01 17.89 10.55
CA TYR A 160 2.14 17.43 11.63
C TYR A 160 0.78 16.95 11.08
N GLU A 161 0.12 17.77 10.26
CA GLU A 161 -1.18 17.44 9.68
C GLU A 161 -1.12 16.21 8.76
N ILE A 162 -0.06 16.07 7.96
CA ILE A 162 0.15 14.86 7.13
C ILE A 162 0.30 13.61 8.02
N LYS A 163 1.04 13.70 9.13
CA LYS A 163 1.23 12.58 10.05
C LYS A 163 -0.10 12.20 10.72
N ARG A 164 -0.84 13.20 11.22
CA ARG A 164 -2.15 13.02 11.86
C ARG A 164 -3.16 12.38 10.92
N ALA A 165 -3.28 12.88 9.69
CA ALA A 165 -4.21 12.36 8.70
C ALA A 165 -3.88 10.93 8.26
N LYS A 166 -2.59 10.57 8.17
CA LYS A 166 -2.16 9.18 7.93
C LYS A 166 -2.57 8.25 9.07
N LEU A 167 -2.37 8.68 10.32
CA LEU A 167 -2.71 7.89 11.50
C LEU A 167 -4.22 7.68 11.64
N GLN A 168 -5.02 8.74 11.46
CA GLN A 168 -6.49 8.64 11.47
C GLN A 168 -7.01 7.68 10.38
N TYR A 169 -6.44 7.76 9.17
CA TYR A 169 -6.82 6.83 8.10
C TYR A 169 -6.45 5.37 8.45
N LYS A 170 -5.26 5.14 9.02
CA LYS A 170 -4.83 3.82 9.51
C LYS A 170 -5.83 3.28 10.53
N ASN A 171 -6.10 4.03 11.59
CA ASN A 171 -7.00 3.62 12.67
C ASN A 171 -8.42 3.34 12.16
N ARG A 172 -8.93 4.13 11.21
CA ARG A 172 -10.24 3.89 10.59
C ARG A 172 -10.30 2.57 9.83
N ILE A 173 -9.25 2.26 9.08
CA ILE A 173 -9.15 0.99 8.34
C ILE A 173 -9.00 -0.18 9.32
N GLU A 174 -8.15 -0.04 10.35
CA GLU A 174 -7.98 -1.05 11.41
C GLU A 174 -9.28 -1.31 12.18
N GLY A 175 -10.06 -0.26 12.48
CA GLY A 175 -11.36 -0.39 13.15
C GLY A 175 -12.36 -1.23 12.34
N LYS A 176 -12.36 -1.12 11.01
CA LYS A 176 -13.22 -1.94 10.13
C LYS A 176 -12.91 -3.43 10.18
N PHE A 177 -11.65 -3.80 10.44
CA PHE A 177 -11.28 -5.21 10.63
C PHE A 177 -11.78 -5.77 11.97
N HIS A 178 -11.97 -4.91 12.99
CA HIS A 178 -12.45 -5.34 14.31
C HIS A 178 -13.98 -5.38 14.40
N SER A 179 -14.70 -4.58 13.63
CA SER A 179 -16.17 -4.53 13.63
C SER A 179 -16.84 -5.62 12.80
N ASN A 180 -16.09 -6.50 12.12
CA ASN A 180 -16.61 -7.58 11.26
C ASN A 180 -17.58 -7.11 10.16
N ASP A 181 -17.54 -5.82 9.83
CA ASP A 181 -18.49 -5.08 9.00
C ASP A 181 -18.16 -5.20 7.50
N LEU A 182 -17.53 -6.31 7.10
CA LEU A 182 -17.19 -6.64 5.71
C LEU A 182 -18.28 -7.46 5.02
N LYS A 183 -19.34 -7.87 5.74
CA LYS A 183 -20.41 -8.72 5.20
C LYS A 183 -21.24 -8.06 4.09
N ALA A 184 -21.26 -6.74 3.99
CA ALA A 184 -22.21 -6.04 3.11
C ALA A 184 -21.84 -6.06 1.62
N GLU A 185 -20.61 -6.43 1.24
CA GLU A 185 -20.16 -6.39 -0.17
C GLU A 185 -19.15 -7.51 -0.51
N GLU A 186 -19.38 -8.76 -0.05
CA GLU A 186 -18.69 -9.91 -0.65
C GLU A 186 -19.25 -10.16 -2.06
N VAL A 187 -18.78 -9.37 -3.02
CA VAL A 187 -18.96 -9.67 -4.45
C VAL A 187 -18.04 -10.86 -4.74
N ASP A 188 -18.63 -11.94 -5.26
CA ASP A 188 -17.87 -13.05 -5.86
C ASP A 188 -16.77 -12.47 -6.75
N HIS A 189 -15.56 -13.04 -6.72
CA HIS A 189 -14.44 -12.56 -7.51
C HIS A 189 -14.65 -12.77 -9.03
N GLY A 190 -15.69 -13.52 -9.41
CA GLY A 190 -16.13 -13.79 -10.78
C GLY A 190 -16.04 -12.59 -11.76
N PRO A 191 -16.71 -11.44 -11.51
CA PRO A 191 -16.73 -10.32 -12.45
C PRO A 191 -15.33 -9.73 -12.70
N VAL A 192 -14.47 -9.71 -11.67
CA VAL A 192 -13.11 -9.15 -11.78
C VAL A 192 -12.19 -10.06 -12.59
N VAL A 193 -12.37 -11.38 -12.47
CA VAL A 193 -11.60 -12.35 -13.26
C VAL A 193 -11.99 -12.25 -14.74
N GLU A 194 -13.27 -12.14 -15.05
CA GLU A 194 -13.77 -11.98 -16.42
C GLU A 194 -13.25 -10.68 -17.07
N ASP A 195 -13.34 -9.54 -16.37
CA ASP A 195 -12.79 -8.26 -16.84
C ASP A 195 -11.29 -8.35 -17.14
N CYS A 196 -10.54 -9.07 -16.30
CA CYS A 196 -9.10 -9.28 -16.49
C CYS A 196 -8.81 -10.15 -17.72
N VAL A 197 -9.60 -11.18 -17.95
CA VAL A 197 -9.51 -12.05 -19.12
C VAL A 197 -9.81 -11.27 -20.40
N GLU A 198 -10.88 -10.49 -20.39
CA GLU A 198 -11.26 -9.62 -21.51
C GLU A 198 -10.17 -8.59 -21.81
N TRP A 199 -9.61 -7.95 -20.77
CA TRP A 199 -8.50 -7.03 -20.93
C TRP A 199 -7.27 -7.71 -21.54
N CYS A 200 -6.91 -8.91 -21.08
CA CYS A 200 -5.79 -9.67 -21.65
C CYS A 200 -6.02 -9.94 -23.15
N ASP A 201 -7.23 -10.36 -23.52
CA ASP A 201 -7.57 -10.67 -24.91
C ASP A 201 -7.54 -9.43 -25.80
N ASN A 202 -8.10 -8.31 -25.32
CA ASN A 202 -8.05 -7.01 -26.00
C ASN A 202 -6.62 -6.46 -26.18
N HIS A 203 -5.65 -6.97 -25.42
CA HIS A 203 -4.24 -6.58 -25.49
C HIS A 203 -3.33 -7.69 -26.04
N PHE A 204 -3.89 -8.73 -26.67
CA PHE A 204 -3.16 -9.85 -27.27
C PHE A 204 -2.28 -10.62 -26.27
N LEU A 205 -2.67 -10.66 -24.99
CA LEU A 205 -2.01 -11.41 -23.94
C LEU A 205 -2.70 -12.76 -23.72
N LYS A 206 -1.98 -13.85 -23.98
CA LYS A 206 -2.49 -15.21 -23.75
C LYS A 206 -2.22 -15.66 -22.31
N LEU A 207 -3.28 -15.84 -21.53
CA LEU A 207 -3.21 -16.44 -20.20
C LEU A 207 -2.82 -17.93 -20.28
N ASN A 208 -1.98 -18.37 -19.36
CA ASN A 208 -1.51 -19.75 -19.27
C ASN A 208 -2.20 -20.45 -18.09
N GLY A 209 -3.29 -21.18 -18.36
CA GLY A 209 -4.06 -21.89 -17.34
C GLY A 209 -3.23 -22.87 -16.49
N ASN A 210 -2.17 -23.47 -17.04
CA ASN A 210 -1.31 -24.38 -16.28
C ASN A 210 -0.48 -23.66 -15.22
N LYS A 211 -0.14 -22.38 -15.45
CA LYS A 211 0.60 -21.54 -14.50
C LYS A 211 -0.33 -20.75 -13.57
N THR A 212 -1.58 -20.54 -13.98
CA THR A 212 -2.60 -19.90 -13.15
C THR A 212 -3.03 -20.87 -12.06
N LYS A 213 -2.98 -20.41 -10.81
CA LYS A 213 -3.44 -21.14 -9.63
C LYS A 213 -4.38 -20.25 -8.84
N ASP A 214 -5.39 -20.85 -8.26
CA ASP A 214 -6.32 -20.20 -7.35
C ASP A 214 -5.94 -20.59 -5.92
N MET A 215 -5.89 -19.63 -5.00
CA MET A 215 -5.56 -19.88 -3.60
C MET A 215 -6.48 -19.05 -2.72
N VAL A 216 -7.32 -19.74 -1.96
CA VAL A 216 -8.26 -19.11 -1.04
C VAL A 216 -7.64 -19.02 0.34
N ILE A 217 -7.52 -17.80 0.86
CA ILE A 217 -7.07 -17.52 2.22
C ILE A 217 -8.29 -17.13 3.05
N ASP A 218 -8.76 -18.02 3.91
CA ASP A 218 -9.93 -17.82 4.75
C ASP A 218 -9.62 -18.15 6.21
N PHE A 219 -9.78 -17.17 7.10
CA PHE A 219 -9.55 -17.31 8.55
C PHE A 219 -10.87 -17.36 9.35
N ARG A 220 -12.03 -17.42 8.68
CA ARG A 220 -13.34 -17.51 9.33
C ARG A 220 -13.47 -18.85 10.08
N LYS A 221 -14.14 -18.83 11.23
CA LYS A 221 -14.39 -20.05 12.04
C LYS A 221 -15.38 -21.01 11.37
N THR A 222 -16.30 -20.48 10.57
CA THR A 222 -17.31 -21.26 9.86
C THR A 222 -16.89 -21.42 8.42
N SER A 223 -16.71 -22.67 7.99
CA SER A 223 -16.35 -23.02 6.62
C SER A 223 -17.49 -22.67 5.66
N HIS A 224 -17.16 -22.07 4.53
CA HIS A 224 -18.09 -21.83 3.43
C HIS A 224 -17.66 -22.65 2.22
N SER A 225 -18.63 -23.05 1.39
CA SER A 225 -18.37 -23.70 0.11
C SER A 225 -17.58 -22.75 -0.80
N ILE A 226 -16.37 -23.17 -1.19
CA ILE A 226 -15.52 -22.42 -2.13
C ILE A 226 -16.11 -22.59 -3.54
N ILE A 227 -16.42 -21.46 -4.18
CA ILE A 227 -16.86 -21.43 -5.58
C ILE A 227 -15.60 -21.61 -6.45
N PRO A 228 -15.56 -22.59 -7.37
CA PRO A 228 -14.37 -22.80 -8.19
C PRO A 228 -14.19 -21.71 -9.25
N THR A 229 -12.99 -21.11 -9.32
CA THR A 229 -12.66 -20.11 -10.36
C THR A 229 -12.54 -20.75 -11.74
N THR A 230 -13.19 -20.16 -12.74
CA THR A 230 -13.02 -20.53 -14.16
C THR A 230 -12.41 -19.40 -14.96
N VAL A 231 -11.49 -19.73 -15.87
CA VAL A 231 -10.85 -18.81 -16.82
C VAL A 231 -11.09 -19.34 -18.22
N LYS A 232 -11.85 -18.60 -19.05
CA LYS A 232 -12.26 -19.03 -20.39
C LYS A 232 -12.93 -20.41 -20.43
N GLY A 233 -13.80 -20.69 -19.45
CA GLY A 233 -14.46 -21.98 -19.29
C GLY A 233 -13.56 -23.13 -18.81
N SER A 234 -12.26 -22.89 -18.55
CA SER A 234 -11.35 -23.87 -17.97
C SER A 234 -11.25 -23.67 -16.45
N LEU A 235 -11.35 -24.76 -15.69
CA LEU A 235 -11.20 -24.74 -14.24
C LEU A 235 -9.75 -24.37 -13.87
N VAL A 236 -9.58 -23.40 -12.97
CA VAL A 236 -8.28 -23.08 -12.39
C VAL A 236 -8.01 -24.02 -11.23
N GLU A 237 -6.79 -24.55 -11.15
CA GLU A 237 -6.39 -25.43 -10.04
C GLU A 237 -6.37 -24.66 -8.72
N LEU A 238 -7.20 -25.09 -7.77
CA LEU A 238 -7.19 -24.64 -6.38
C LEU A 238 -6.01 -25.28 -5.65
N VAL A 239 -5.16 -24.46 -5.03
CA VAL A 239 -3.95 -24.91 -4.32
C VAL A 239 -3.93 -24.44 -2.88
N GLU A 240 -3.40 -25.28 -2.00
CA GLU A 240 -3.15 -24.91 -0.60
C GLU A 240 -1.81 -24.18 -0.44
N SER A 241 -0.87 -24.36 -1.37
CA SER A 241 0.39 -23.64 -1.37
C SER A 241 0.91 -23.41 -2.78
N HIS A 242 1.61 -22.31 -2.98
CA HIS A 242 2.22 -21.96 -4.25
C HIS A 242 3.54 -21.21 -4.06
N LYS A 243 4.50 -21.46 -4.97
CA LYS A 243 5.76 -20.74 -4.97
C LYS A 243 5.64 -19.48 -5.82
N TYR A 244 5.52 -18.34 -5.18
CA TYR A 244 5.45 -17.03 -5.82
C TYR A 244 6.79 -16.28 -5.72
N LEU A 245 7.37 -15.95 -6.89
CA LEU A 245 8.64 -15.20 -7.01
C LEU A 245 9.80 -15.73 -6.16
N GLY A 246 9.82 -17.03 -5.85
CA GLY A 246 10.88 -17.64 -5.03
C GLY A 246 10.47 -18.02 -3.62
N THR A 247 9.35 -17.49 -3.13
CA THR A 247 8.82 -17.67 -1.77
C THR A 247 7.60 -18.57 -1.80
N VAL A 248 7.55 -19.56 -0.91
CA VAL A 248 6.36 -20.44 -0.80
C VAL A 248 5.34 -19.74 0.09
N ILE A 249 4.13 -19.59 -0.43
CA ILE A 249 2.97 -19.02 0.28
C ILE A 249 1.95 -20.14 0.41
N ASP A 250 1.43 -20.33 1.62
CA ASP A 250 0.35 -21.27 1.91
C ASP A 250 -0.94 -20.52 2.29
N ASN A 251 -2.07 -21.19 2.13
CA ASN A 251 -3.40 -20.64 2.40
C ASN A 251 -3.65 -20.32 3.89
N LYS A 252 -2.77 -20.77 4.79
CA LYS A 252 -2.82 -20.49 6.24
C LYS A 252 -1.84 -19.38 6.65
N LEU A 253 -1.03 -18.88 5.71
CA LEU A 253 0.05 -17.91 5.94
C LEU A 253 1.01 -18.31 7.08
N ASN A 254 1.25 -19.62 7.28
CA ASN A 254 2.13 -20.12 8.33
C ASN A 254 3.62 -20.15 7.92
N HIS A 255 3.90 -20.20 6.62
CA HIS A 255 5.22 -20.22 6.01
C HIS A 255 6.13 -21.39 6.44
N ASP A 256 5.56 -22.52 6.88
CA ASP A 256 6.32 -23.71 7.30
C ASP A 256 7.09 -24.32 6.12
N LEU A 257 6.40 -24.47 4.98
CA LEU A 257 6.99 -25.00 3.74
C LEU A 257 8.11 -24.08 3.22
N ASN A 258 7.91 -22.77 3.30
CA ASN A 258 8.93 -21.79 2.93
C ASN A 258 10.16 -21.89 3.83
N THR A 259 9.94 -21.90 5.14
CA THR A 259 11.01 -22.01 6.14
C THR A 259 11.82 -23.28 5.93
N SER A 260 11.15 -24.41 5.72
CA SER A 260 11.81 -25.69 5.46
C SER A 260 12.66 -25.66 4.20
N ALA A 261 12.14 -25.07 3.11
CA ALA A 261 12.87 -24.91 1.85
C ALA A 261 14.09 -23.98 1.99
N VAL A 262 13.95 -22.86 2.71
CA VAL A 262 15.04 -21.91 3.00
C VAL A 262 16.11 -22.56 3.87
N CYS A 263 15.71 -23.26 4.95
CA CYS A 263 16.61 -23.99 5.83
C CYS A 263 17.41 -25.05 5.07
N LYS A 264 16.75 -25.85 4.22
CA LYS A 264 17.43 -26.87 3.40
C LYS A 264 18.52 -26.26 2.53
N LYS A 265 18.22 -25.16 1.83
CA LYS A 265 19.22 -24.46 1.00
C LYS A 265 20.32 -23.82 1.83
N GLY A 266 19.99 -23.21 2.97
CA GLY A 266 20.96 -22.63 3.89
C GLY A 266 21.94 -23.68 4.42
N LEU A 267 21.45 -24.86 4.82
CA LEU A 267 22.27 -26.00 5.26
C LEU A 267 23.16 -26.56 4.14
N GLN A 268 22.64 -26.66 2.91
CA GLN A 268 23.45 -27.04 1.74
C GLN A 268 24.60 -26.05 1.52
N ARG A 269 24.34 -24.74 1.67
CA ARG A 269 25.40 -23.72 1.52
C ARG A 269 26.38 -23.68 2.69
N LEU A 270 25.91 -24.03 3.88
CA LEU A 270 26.75 -24.17 5.08
C LEU A 270 27.82 -25.27 4.91
N TYR A 271 27.54 -26.32 4.14
CA TYR A 271 28.55 -27.33 3.79
C TYR A 271 29.78 -26.71 3.13
N PHE A 272 29.59 -25.80 2.17
CA PHE A 272 30.71 -25.11 1.52
C PHE A 272 31.48 -24.24 2.51
N LEU A 273 30.79 -23.54 3.42
CA LEU A 273 31.45 -22.77 4.47
C LEU A 273 32.32 -23.66 5.37
N ARG A 274 31.87 -24.88 5.70
CA ARG A 274 32.68 -25.87 6.43
C ARG A 274 33.91 -26.29 5.63
N ARG A 275 33.79 -26.50 4.32
CA ARG A 275 34.92 -26.85 3.45
C ARG A 275 35.95 -25.72 3.39
N LEU A 276 35.51 -24.47 3.27
CA LEU A 276 36.41 -23.31 3.30
C LEU A 276 37.18 -23.22 4.63
N ASN A 277 36.52 -23.52 5.75
CA ASN A 277 37.18 -23.57 7.04
C ASN A 277 38.28 -24.65 7.11
N ILE A 278 38.02 -25.83 6.54
CA ILE A 278 39.01 -26.93 6.47
C ILE A 278 40.24 -26.51 5.65
N PHE A 279 40.04 -25.71 4.60
CA PHE A 279 41.13 -25.16 3.80
C PHE A 279 41.85 -23.96 4.44
N ASN A 280 41.53 -23.63 5.70
CA ASN A 280 42.10 -22.50 6.44
C ASN A 280 41.98 -21.16 5.69
N VAL A 281 40.85 -20.96 5.01
CA VAL A 281 40.55 -19.69 4.32
C VAL A 281 40.42 -18.57 5.35
N ASP A 282 40.89 -17.37 5.00
CA ASP A 282 40.82 -16.20 5.88
C ASP A 282 39.38 -15.90 6.35
N LYS A 283 39.25 -15.51 7.62
CA LYS A 283 37.95 -15.24 8.27
C LYS A 283 37.18 -14.13 7.59
N THR A 284 37.85 -13.13 7.03
CA THR A 284 37.23 -12.01 6.31
C THR A 284 36.55 -12.53 5.05
N LEU A 285 37.24 -13.38 4.30
CA LEU A 285 36.69 -14.00 3.09
C LEU A 285 35.56 -14.97 3.42
N MET A 286 35.68 -15.73 4.51
CA MET A 286 34.59 -16.61 4.98
C MET A 286 33.34 -15.81 5.41
N ALA A 287 33.51 -14.66 6.06
CA ALA A 287 32.41 -13.77 6.41
C ALA A 287 31.75 -13.15 5.15
N LEU A 288 32.54 -12.78 4.15
CA LEU A 288 32.03 -12.31 2.86
C LEU A 288 31.25 -13.41 2.13
N PHE A 289 31.76 -14.65 2.15
CA PHE A 289 31.05 -15.81 1.60
C PHE A 289 29.73 -16.05 2.32
N TYR A 290 29.70 -15.98 3.66
CA TYR A 290 28.46 -16.10 4.42
C TYR A 290 27.43 -15.04 4.01
N LYS A 291 27.81 -13.76 3.96
CA LYS A 291 26.89 -12.67 3.58
C LYS A 291 26.34 -12.82 2.16
N SER A 292 27.22 -13.10 1.21
CA SER A 292 26.84 -13.20 -0.21
C SER A 292 26.07 -14.48 -0.55
N PHE A 293 26.39 -15.60 0.11
CA PHE A 293 25.88 -16.91 -0.29
C PHE A 293 24.88 -17.51 0.70
N ILE A 294 25.03 -17.31 2.01
CA ILE A 294 24.12 -17.93 2.99
C ILE A 294 23.06 -16.91 3.44
N GLU A 295 23.50 -15.75 3.95
CA GLU A 295 22.62 -14.68 4.43
C GLU A 295 21.67 -14.20 3.33
N SER A 296 22.13 -14.09 2.08
CA SER A 296 21.29 -13.69 0.93
C SER A 296 20.09 -14.61 0.70
N ILE A 297 20.19 -15.92 0.99
CA ILE A 297 19.03 -16.83 0.95
C ILE A 297 18.13 -16.62 2.17
N LEU A 298 18.73 -16.56 3.36
CA LEU A 298 17.97 -16.46 4.60
C LEU A 298 17.16 -15.17 4.65
N THR A 299 17.65 -14.11 4.00
CA THR A 299 17.06 -12.77 3.97
C THR A 299 16.22 -12.49 2.72
N PHE A 300 16.12 -13.45 1.78
CA PHE A 300 15.31 -13.27 0.59
C PHE A 300 13.82 -13.10 0.97
N SER A 301 13.25 -11.97 0.56
CA SER A 301 11.88 -11.54 0.88
C SER A 301 11.54 -11.61 2.38
N LEU A 302 12.53 -11.43 3.27
CA LEU A 302 12.39 -11.66 4.72
C LEU A 302 11.18 -10.92 5.35
N ILE A 303 10.94 -9.68 4.89
CA ILE A 303 9.85 -8.82 5.34
C ILE A 303 8.49 -9.49 5.19
N SER A 304 8.30 -10.35 4.18
CA SER A 304 7.00 -10.90 3.83
C SER A 304 6.58 -12.11 4.65
N TRP A 305 7.49 -12.77 5.38
CA TRP A 305 7.19 -14.03 6.08
C TRP A 305 7.81 -14.17 7.47
N TYR A 306 8.93 -13.51 7.77
CA TYR A 306 9.67 -13.74 9.03
C TYR A 306 8.87 -13.33 10.28
N GLY A 307 8.08 -12.24 10.17
CA GLY A 307 7.24 -11.76 11.27
C GLY A 307 6.23 -12.80 11.75
N ASN A 308 5.66 -13.57 10.80
CA ASN A 308 4.58 -14.53 11.03
C ASN A 308 5.09 -15.93 11.42
N LEU A 309 6.41 -16.13 11.54
CA LEU A 309 6.95 -17.44 11.89
C LEU A 309 6.74 -17.80 13.36
N THR A 310 6.49 -19.09 13.59
CA THR A 310 6.56 -19.70 14.91
C THR A 310 7.96 -19.57 15.52
N VAL A 311 8.05 -19.65 16.85
CA VAL A 311 9.33 -19.63 17.58
C VAL A 311 10.24 -20.79 17.12
N GLN A 312 9.66 -21.96 16.86
CA GLN A 312 10.39 -23.12 16.34
C GLN A 312 11.02 -22.84 14.97
N ASN A 313 10.26 -22.24 14.05
CA ASN A 313 10.77 -21.87 12.72
C ASN A 313 11.87 -20.80 12.78
N LYS A 314 11.69 -19.78 13.63
CA LYS A 314 12.72 -18.77 13.89
C LYS A 314 14.00 -19.40 14.46
N ASN A 315 13.87 -20.40 15.35
CA ASN A 315 14.99 -21.12 15.91
C ASN A 315 15.74 -21.96 14.85
N SER A 316 15.01 -22.65 13.97
CA SER A 316 15.61 -23.42 12.86
C SER A 316 16.49 -22.55 11.94
N LEU A 317 16.01 -21.36 11.57
CA LEU A 317 16.78 -20.42 10.76
C LEU A 317 17.97 -19.83 11.55
N SER A 318 17.73 -19.47 12.81
CA SER A 318 18.77 -18.93 13.70
C SER A 318 19.91 -19.94 13.94
N ASN A 319 19.61 -21.24 13.94
CA ASN A 319 20.63 -22.28 14.07
C ASN A 319 21.62 -22.26 12.91
N ILE A 320 21.20 -21.91 11.69
CA ILE A 320 22.11 -21.78 10.54
C ILE A 320 23.08 -20.62 10.77
N VAL A 321 22.59 -19.48 11.26
CA VAL A 321 23.40 -18.30 11.62
C VAL A 321 24.40 -18.63 12.74
N LYS A 322 23.94 -19.33 13.79
CA LYS A 322 24.79 -19.77 14.91
C LYS A 322 25.90 -20.72 14.44
N LEU A 323 25.56 -21.70 13.60
CA LEU A 323 26.55 -22.63 13.04
C LEU A 323 27.56 -21.90 12.15
N ALA A 324 27.11 -20.98 11.29
CA ALA A 324 28.01 -20.17 10.47
C ALA A 324 28.94 -19.32 11.33
N SER A 325 28.41 -18.67 12.37
CA SER A 325 29.18 -17.86 13.32
C SER A 325 30.27 -18.70 14.01
N LYS A 326 29.93 -19.92 14.43
CA LYS A 326 30.88 -20.87 15.03
C LYS A 326 31.97 -21.30 14.06
N ILE A 327 31.62 -21.57 12.79
CA ILE A 327 32.58 -22.01 11.77
C ILE A 327 33.56 -20.88 11.42
N ILE A 328 33.07 -19.64 11.27
CA ILE A 328 33.91 -18.49 10.92
C ILE A 328 34.75 -18.02 12.12
N GLY A 329 34.25 -18.27 13.35
CA GLY A 329 34.84 -17.74 14.57
C GLY A 329 34.55 -16.26 14.80
N THR A 330 33.53 -15.70 14.14
CA THR A 330 33.03 -14.34 14.35
C THR A 330 31.50 -14.32 14.38
N GLN A 331 30.94 -13.54 15.30
CA GLN A 331 29.49 -13.45 15.47
C GLN A 331 28.83 -12.79 14.25
N GLN A 332 27.90 -13.48 13.61
CA GLN A 332 27.07 -12.92 12.54
C GLN A 332 25.81 -12.25 13.09
N LEU A 333 25.24 -11.33 12.31
CA LEU A 333 23.99 -10.64 12.64
C LEU A 333 22.83 -11.64 12.74
N SER A 334 21.99 -11.49 13.76
CA SER A 334 20.78 -12.29 13.89
C SER A 334 19.77 -11.91 12.81
N LEU A 335 18.95 -12.88 12.38
CA LEU A 335 17.88 -12.63 11.41
C LEU A 335 16.83 -11.66 11.97
N THR A 336 16.60 -11.67 13.29
CA THR A 336 15.73 -10.69 13.95
C THR A 336 16.26 -9.26 13.78
N ASN A 337 17.56 -9.04 14.02
CA ASN A 337 18.17 -7.72 13.83
C ASN A 337 18.10 -7.26 12.36
N ILE A 338 18.25 -8.19 11.41
CA ILE A 338 18.15 -7.88 9.97
C ILE A 338 16.71 -7.53 9.60
N TYR A 339 15.74 -8.29 10.09
CA TYR A 339 14.31 -8.05 9.88
C TYR A 339 13.89 -6.68 10.43
N GLU A 340 14.27 -6.36 11.67
CA GLU A 340 13.92 -5.08 12.32
C GLU A 340 14.52 -3.87 11.60
N ARG A 341 15.68 -4.00 10.96
CA ARG A 341 16.29 -2.93 10.15
C ARG A 341 15.58 -2.66 8.83
N GLN A 342 14.73 -3.58 8.38
CA GLN A 342 14.01 -3.49 7.10
C GLN A 342 12.57 -2.99 7.26
N LEU A 343 12.07 -2.88 8.50
CA LEU A 343 10.80 -2.24 8.86
C LEU A 343 10.98 -0.72 8.99
#